data_AF-A0A8D8QSN5-F1
#
_entry.id   AF-A0A8D8QSN5-F1
#
_cell.length_a   1.000
_cell.length_b   1.000
_cell.length_c   1.000
_cell.angle_alpha   90.00
_cell.angle_beta   90.00
_cell.angle_gamma   90.00
#
_symmetry.space_group_name_H-M   'P 1'
#
loop_
_entity.id
_entity.type
_entity.pdbx_description
1 polymer ?
#
loop_
_entity_poly.entity_id
_entity_poly.type
_entity_poly.pdbx_seq_one_letter_code
_entity_poly.pdbx_strand_id
1 'polypeptide(L)'
;FLQNFKKNNVFNKKQNYKDLLFKFFTQKENFFNTGYKTLDNLINGLQKGNLIIIAGRPSIGKTSFSLNLIKNLILSNKKIIIYTLEMTRIQIFLRLISIILEVNQNNFKENHFSDLDFKKISFLIKNYNFF
;
A
#
# COMPACT_ATOMS: atom_id res chain seq x y z
N PHE A 1 21.99 -12.84 -9.54
CA PHE A 1 21.69 -11.92 -10.65
C PHE A 1 22.91 -11.63 -11.53
N LEU A 2 24.09 -11.34 -10.96
CA LEU A 2 25.32 -11.06 -11.73
C LEU A 2 25.97 -12.27 -12.43
N GLN A 3 25.67 -13.51 -12.01
CA GLN A 3 26.29 -14.70 -12.60
C GLN A 3 25.69 -15.14 -13.95
N ASN A 4 24.47 -14.69 -14.29
CA ASN A 4 23.82 -15.06 -15.56
C ASN A 4 24.26 -14.22 -16.77
N PHE A 5 25.09 -13.18 -16.56
CA PHE A 5 25.56 -12.31 -17.64
C PHE A 5 26.82 -12.83 -18.35
N LYS A 6 27.53 -13.82 -17.79
CA LYS A 6 28.80 -14.30 -18.36
C LYS A 6 28.64 -15.28 -19.54
N LYS A 7 27.43 -15.76 -19.87
CA LYS A 7 27.25 -16.89 -20.80
C LYS A 7 26.94 -16.53 -22.25
N ASN A 8 26.70 -15.26 -22.59
CA ASN A 8 26.39 -14.87 -23.97
C ASN A 8 27.43 -13.88 -24.51
N ASN A 9 28.15 -14.32 -25.55
CA ASN A 9 29.14 -13.57 -26.32
C ASN A 9 28.51 -12.35 -27.06
N VAL A 10 28.19 -11.28 -26.33
CA VAL A 10 27.67 -10.02 -26.89
C VAL A 10 28.49 -8.85 -26.36
N PHE A 11 29.79 -8.81 -26.68
CA PHE A 11 30.69 -7.73 -26.26
C PHE A 11 31.24 -6.95 -27.47
N ASN A 12 30.39 -6.12 -28.07
CA ASN A 12 30.81 -4.95 -28.86
C ASN A 12 30.63 -3.67 -28.02
N LYS A 13 31.71 -2.87 -27.92
CA LYS A 13 32.21 -2.35 -26.63
C LYS A 13 31.88 -0.88 -26.26
N LYS A 14 30.99 -0.15 -26.95
CA LYS A 14 30.65 1.25 -26.55
C LYS A 14 29.17 1.66 -26.66
N GLN A 15 28.43 1.24 -27.70
CA GLN A 15 26.98 1.58 -27.81
C GLN A 15 26.13 0.89 -26.72
N ASN A 16 26.47 -0.35 -26.37
CA ASN A 16 25.63 -1.23 -25.57
C ASN A 16 25.43 -0.77 -24.11
N TYR A 17 26.39 -0.03 -23.54
CA TYR A 17 26.25 0.47 -22.16
C TYR A 17 25.20 1.57 -22.02
N LYS A 18 25.05 2.44 -23.02
CA LYS A 18 24.00 3.46 -23.02
C LYS A 18 22.63 2.81 -23.13
N ASP A 19 22.48 1.82 -23.98
CA ASP A 19 21.21 1.11 -24.15
C ASP A 19 20.88 0.25 -22.93
N LEU A 20 21.87 -0.40 -22.30
CA LEU A 20 21.71 -1.08 -21.03
C LEU A 20 21.31 -0.13 -19.91
N LEU A 21 22.04 0.98 -19.74
CA LEU A 21 21.72 2.01 -18.75
C LEU A 21 20.32 2.58 -19.01
N PHE A 22 20.01 2.91 -20.26
CA PHE A 22 18.69 3.40 -20.64
C PHE A 22 17.62 2.37 -20.31
N LYS A 23 17.83 1.08 -20.57
CA LYS A 23 16.89 0.00 -20.22
C LYS A 23 16.79 -0.25 -18.71
N PHE A 24 17.86 0.00 -17.95
CA PHE A 24 17.84 -0.02 -16.49
C PHE A 24 17.07 1.18 -15.92
N PHE A 25 17.26 2.39 -16.47
CA PHE A 25 16.57 3.61 -16.04
C PHE A 25 15.12 3.71 -16.55
N THR A 26 14.80 3.07 -17.69
CA THR A 26 13.44 3.03 -18.25
C THR A 26 12.64 1.80 -17.83
N GLN A 27 13.24 0.88 -17.06
CA GLN A 27 12.42 -0.06 -16.29
C GLN A 27 11.49 0.77 -15.42
N LYS A 28 10.20 0.78 -15.77
CA LYS A 28 9.15 1.29 -14.91
C LYS A 28 9.33 0.63 -13.56
N GLU A 29 9.90 1.36 -12.61
CA GLU A 29 9.93 0.89 -11.24
C GLU A 29 8.48 0.66 -10.83
N ASN A 30 8.15 -0.57 -10.47
CA ASN A 30 6.85 -0.88 -9.92
C ASN A 30 6.83 -0.33 -8.49
N PHE A 31 6.48 0.95 -8.36
CA PHE A 31 6.20 1.61 -7.09
C PHE A 31 4.69 1.71 -6.86
N PHE A 32 4.31 1.84 -5.59
CA PHE A 32 2.93 2.10 -5.20
C PHE A 32 2.83 3.48 -4.56
N ASN A 33 1.76 4.20 -4.85
CA ASN A 33 1.55 5.52 -4.24
C ASN A 33 1.04 5.35 -2.81
N THR A 34 1.54 6.19 -1.91
CA THR A 34 1.08 6.28 -0.52
C THR A 34 -0.29 6.95 -0.41
N GLY A 35 -0.68 7.71 -1.44
CA GLY A 35 -1.84 8.60 -1.44
C GLY A 35 -1.57 9.97 -0.83
N TYR A 36 -0.32 10.22 -0.41
CA TYR A 36 0.16 11.53 0.01
C TYR A 36 1.18 12.02 -1.01
N LYS A 37 0.75 12.92 -1.92
CA LYS A 37 1.60 13.41 -3.03
C LYS A 37 2.95 13.98 -2.54
N THR A 38 2.95 14.70 -1.42
CA THR A 38 4.17 15.24 -0.83
C THR A 38 5.11 14.15 -0.35
N LEU A 39 4.59 13.10 0.28
CA LEU A 39 5.38 11.95 0.71
C LEU A 39 5.91 11.16 -0.50
N ASP A 40 5.06 10.88 -1.48
CA ASP A 40 5.43 10.16 -2.70
C ASP A 40 6.56 10.89 -3.45
N ASN A 41 6.56 12.22 -3.46
CA ASN A 41 7.65 13.01 -4.05
C ASN A 41 8.96 12.91 -3.25
N LEU A 42 8.88 12.77 -1.92
CA LEU A 42 10.05 12.67 -1.05
C LEU A 42 10.68 11.28 -1.08
N ILE A 43 9.88 10.22 -1.18
CA ILE A 43 10.35 8.82 -1.09
C ILE A 43 10.29 8.07 -2.43
N ASN A 44 9.84 8.73 -3.50
CA ASN A 44 9.57 8.13 -4.81
C ASN A 44 8.55 6.97 -4.76
N GLY A 45 7.56 7.11 -3.87
CA GLY A 45 6.55 6.08 -3.60
C GLY A 45 7.10 4.84 -2.87
N LEU A 46 6.26 3.83 -2.75
CA LEU A 46 6.58 2.55 -2.10
C LEU A 46 7.17 1.58 -3.12
N GLN A 47 8.50 1.51 -3.21
CA GLN A 47 9.17 0.60 -4.14
C GLN A 47 9.18 -0.85 -3.64
N LYS A 48 9.10 -1.79 -4.59
CA LYS A 48 9.16 -3.22 -4.30
C LYS A 48 10.54 -3.63 -3.75
N GLY A 49 10.55 -4.35 -2.63
CA GLY A 49 11.77 -4.88 -2.00
C GLY A 49 12.27 -4.03 -0.82
N ASN A 50 11.74 -2.82 -0.64
CA ASN A 50 12.10 -1.98 0.49
C ASN A 50 11.36 -2.39 1.78
N LEU A 51 12.07 -2.32 2.90
CA LEU A 51 11.49 -2.37 4.23
C LEU A 51 11.24 -0.93 4.70
N ILE A 52 9.97 -0.60 4.93
CA ILE A 52 9.56 0.73 5.39
C ILE A 52 9.10 0.62 6.84
N ILE A 53 9.70 1.41 7.71
CA ILE A 53 9.44 1.40 9.16
C ILE A 53 8.72 2.69 9.55
N ILE A 54 7.54 2.56 10.15
CA ILE A 54 6.77 3.68 10.71
C ILE A 54 6.95 3.66 12.23
N ALA A 55 7.77 4.59 12.73
CA ALA A 55 8.08 4.72 14.16
C ALA A 55 7.53 6.02 14.76
N GLY A 56 7.40 6.06 16.08
CA GLY A 56 6.83 7.19 16.82
C GLY A 56 6.32 6.77 18.21
N ARG A 57 6.08 7.75 19.09
CA ARG A 57 5.57 7.49 20.45
C ARG A 57 4.14 6.89 20.42
N PRO A 58 3.69 6.23 21.49
CA PRO A 58 2.28 5.85 21.64
C PRO A 58 1.34 7.04 21.37
N SER A 59 0.15 6.74 20.85
CA SER A 59 -0.91 7.74 20.58
C SER A 59 -0.65 8.79 19.48
N ILE A 60 0.52 8.81 18.82
CA ILE A 60 0.80 9.72 17.68
C ILE A 60 0.06 9.33 16.39
N GLY A 61 -0.56 8.14 16.35
CA GLY A 61 -1.38 7.72 15.20
C GLY A 61 -0.66 6.85 14.17
N LYS A 62 0.45 6.19 14.53
CA LYS A 62 1.18 5.24 13.66
C LYS A 62 0.26 4.23 12.94
N THR A 63 -0.65 3.60 13.70
CA THR A 63 -1.61 2.63 13.16
C THR A 63 -2.61 3.30 12.22
N SER A 64 -3.12 4.49 12.58
CA SER A 64 -4.03 5.26 11.70
C SER A 64 -3.36 5.60 10.37
N PHE A 65 -2.13 6.09 10.43
CA PHE A 65 -1.35 6.43 9.25
C PHE A 65 -1.10 5.19 8.38
N SER A 66 -0.70 4.07 8.98
CA SER A 66 -0.50 2.81 8.26
C SER A 66 -1.78 2.32 7.56
N LEU A 67 -2.94 2.42 8.22
CA LEU A 67 -4.22 2.04 7.63
C LEU A 67 -4.65 2.96 6.48
N ASN A 68 -4.31 4.25 6.53
CA ASN A 68 -4.53 5.17 5.41
C ASN A 68 -3.68 4.80 4.18
N LEU A 69 -2.41 4.44 4.38
CA LEU A 69 -1.57 3.92 3.30
C LEU A 69 -2.20 2.68 2.67
N ILE A 70 -2.67 1.76 3.51
CA ILE A 70 -3.36 0.53 3.09
C ILE A 70 -4.64 0.85 2.29
N LYS A 71 -5.47 1.83 2.70
CA LYS A 71 -6.65 2.27 1.92
C LYS A 71 -6.25 2.58 0.47
N ASN A 72 -5.20 3.37 0.27
CA ASN A 72 -4.78 3.77 -1.09
C ASN A 72 -4.29 2.58 -1.92
N LEU A 73 -3.62 1.62 -1.29
CA LEU A 73 -3.20 0.37 -1.94
C LEU A 73 -4.39 -0.52 -2.32
N ILE A 74 -5.40 -0.62 -1.44
CA ILE A 74 -6.65 -1.36 -1.72
C ILE A 74 -7.39 -0.75 -2.90
N LEU A 75 -7.56 0.58 -2.91
CA LEU A 75 -8.20 1.32 -4.02
C LEU A 75 -7.43 1.18 -5.33
N SER A 76 -6.14 0.85 -5.27
CA SER A 76 -5.28 0.55 -6.42
C SER A 76 -5.27 -0.94 -6.81
N ASN A 77 -6.25 -1.72 -6.34
CA ASN A 77 -6.41 -3.16 -6.56
C ASN A 77 -5.17 -3.99 -6.17
N LYS A 78 -4.47 -3.62 -5.10
CA LYS A 78 -3.34 -4.40 -4.57
C LYS A 78 -3.80 -5.37 -3.49
N LYS A 79 -3.25 -6.58 -3.53
CA LYS A 79 -3.42 -7.58 -2.47
C LYS A 79 -2.49 -7.24 -1.30
N ILE A 80 -3.03 -7.23 -0.10
CA ILE A 80 -2.34 -6.80 1.11
C ILE A 80 -2.56 -7.84 2.20
N ILE A 81 -1.54 -8.07 3.02
CA ILE A 81 -1.63 -8.89 4.23
C ILE A 81 -1.31 -7.99 5.41
N ILE A 82 -2.15 -8.01 6.44
CA ILE A 82 -1.98 -7.22 7.65
C ILE A 82 -1.73 -8.18 8.82
N TYR A 83 -0.59 -8.00 9.48
CA TYR A 83 -0.30 -8.62 10.77
C TYR A 83 -0.47 -7.57 11.87
N THR A 84 -1.13 -7.95 12.96
CA THR A 84 -1.38 -7.08 14.12
C THR A 84 -1.09 -7.84 15.39
N LEU A 85 -0.33 -7.22 16.30
CA LEU A 85 0.07 -7.79 17.59
C LEU A 85 -0.57 -7.04 18.77
N GLU A 86 -0.99 -5.79 18.57
CA GLU A 86 -1.52 -4.91 19.61
C GLU A 86 -3.05 -4.84 19.58
N MET A 87 -3.64 -4.85 18.38
CA MET A 87 -5.07 -4.73 18.17
C MET A 87 -5.65 -6.02 17.61
N THR A 88 -6.88 -6.34 17.98
CA THR A 88 -7.59 -7.48 17.41
C THR A 88 -7.88 -7.27 15.93
N ARG A 89 -8.04 -8.36 15.17
CA ARG A 89 -8.35 -8.32 13.73
C ARG A 89 -9.63 -7.52 13.45
N ILE A 90 -10.65 -7.68 14.30
CA ILE A 90 -11.94 -6.98 14.20
C ILE A 90 -11.75 -5.46 14.38
N GLN A 91 -10.95 -5.04 15.36
CA GLN A 91 -10.69 -3.61 15.58
C GLN A 91 -9.96 -2.97 14.40
N ILE A 92 -8.99 -3.66 13.81
CA ILE A 92 -8.29 -3.18 12.60
C ILE A 92 -9.25 -3.10 11.41
N PHE A 93 -10.07 -4.13 11.20
CA PHE A 93 -11.05 -4.18 10.13
C PHE A 93 -12.07 -3.04 10.20
N LEU A 94 -12.64 -2.80 11.39
CA LEU A 94 -13.58 -1.69 11.61
C LEU A 94 -12.93 -0.34 11.29
N ARG A 95 -11.72 -0.09 11.77
CA ARG A 95 -10.98 1.14 11.46
C ARG A 95 -10.75 1.31 9.97
N LEU A 96 -10.37 0.24 9.28
CA LEU A 96 -10.13 0.27 7.84
C LEU A 96 -11.42 0.57 7.06
N ILE A 97 -12.54 -0.05 7.43
CA ILE A 97 -13.85 0.25 6.82
C ILE A 97 -14.25 1.69 7.09
N SER A 98 -14.13 2.18 8.33
CA SER A 98 -14.41 3.58 8.67
C SER A 98 -13.60 4.55 7.80
N ILE A 99 -12.31 4.24 7.56
CA ILE A 99 -11.41 5.03 6.72
C ILE A 99 -11.81 5.02 5.23
N ILE A 100 -12.24 3.86 4.70
CA ILE A 100 -12.63 3.75 3.29
C ILE A 100 -14.00 4.40 3.05
N LEU A 101 -14.95 4.20 3.95
CA LEU A 101 -16.33 4.71 3.83
C LEU A 101 -16.50 6.15 4.33
N GLU A 102 -15.50 6.68 5.02
CA GLU A 102 -15.54 8.01 5.66
C GLU A 102 -16.70 8.13 6.66
N VAL A 103 -16.98 7.03 7.35
CA VAL A 103 -17.99 6.95 8.42
C VAL A 103 -17.29 7.00 9.77
N ASN A 104 -17.82 7.77 10.70
CA ASN A 104 -17.27 7.88 12.05
C ASN A 104 -17.24 6.52 12.74
N GLN A 105 -16.09 6.15 13.31
CA GLN A 105 -15.91 4.88 14.01
C GLN A 105 -16.84 4.73 15.22
N ASN A 106 -17.24 5.84 15.87
CA ASN A 106 -18.16 5.78 17.02
C ASN A 106 -19.54 5.28 16.62
N ASN A 107 -20.00 5.58 15.41
CA ASN A 107 -21.26 5.07 14.87
C ASN A 107 -21.27 3.53 14.82
N PHE A 108 -20.10 2.91 14.59
CA PHE A 108 -19.96 1.45 14.63
C PHE A 108 -20.06 0.86 16.02
N LYS A 109 -19.70 1.62 17.06
CA LYS A 109 -19.73 1.15 18.46
C LYS A 109 -21.09 1.34 19.10
N GLU A 110 -21.80 2.39 18.73
CA GLU A 110 -23.08 2.78 19.32
C GLU A 110 -24.29 2.18 18.58
N ASN A 111 -24.06 1.32 17.57
CA ASN A 111 -25.09 0.77 16.67
C ASN A 111 -25.93 1.82 15.93
N HIS A 112 -25.46 3.07 15.88
CA HIS A 112 -26.10 4.16 15.13
C HIS A 112 -25.65 4.15 13.67
N PHE A 113 -26.11 3.15 12.92
CA PHE A 113 -25.95 3.14 11.47
C PHE A 113 -27.22 3.62 10.80
N SER A 114 -27.08 4.51 9.82
CA SER A 114 -28.15 4.71 8.86
C SER A 114 -28.23 3.50 7.91
N ASP A 115 -29.40 3.24 7.33
CA ASP A 115 -29.55 2.22 6.28
C ASP A 115 -28.58 2.43 5.10
N LEU A 116 -28.20 3.68 4.85
CA LEU A 116 -27.21 4.05 3.84
C LEU A 116 -25.81 3.54 4.21
N ASP A 117 -25.42 3.62 5.47
CA ASP A 117 -24.11 3.12 5.94
C ASP A 117 -24.03 1.60 5.83
N PHE A 118 -25.10 0.90 6.21
CA PHE A 118 -25.18 -0.55 6.02
C PHE A 118 -25.06 -0.96 4.55
N LYS A 119 -25.73 -0.23 3.65
CA LYS A 119 -25.61 -0.47 2.20
C LYS A 119 -24.17 -0.27 1.71
N LYS A 120 -23.50 0.81 2.15
CA LYS A 120 -22.09 1.09 1.81
C LYS A 120 -21.15 -0.01 2.31
N ILE A 121 -21.32 -0.45 3.56
CA ILE A 121 -20.51 -1.52 4.17
C ILE A 121 -20.72 -2.84 3.40
N SER A 122 -21.97 -3.22 3.15
CA SER A 122 -22.32 -4.43 2.42
C SER A 122 -21.73 -4.45 1.00
N PHE A 123 -21.82 -3.33 0.29
CA PHE A 123 -21.21 -3.17 -1.03
C PHE A 123 -19.68 -3.35 -0.98
N LEU A 124 -19.03 -2.76 0.01
CA LEU A 124 -17.58 -2.81 0.14
C LEU A 124 -17.08 -4.23 0.48
N ILE A 125 -17.76 -4.93 1.39
CA ILE A 125 -17.42 -6.33 1.73
C ILE A 125 -17.61 -7.26 0.52
N LYS A 126 -18.60 -7.01 -0.35
CA LYS A 126 -18.82 -7.80 -1.56
C LYS A 126 -17.77 -7.58 -2.63
N ASN A 127 -17.32 -6.34 -2.83
CA ASN A 127 -16.40 -5.99 -3.91
C ASN A 127 -14.93 -6.21 -3.58
N TYR A 128 -14.58 -6.20 -2.30
CA TYR A 128 -13.23 -6.45 -1.85
C TYR A 128 -13.21 -7.74 -1.04
N ASN A 129 -12.39 -8.69 -1.49
CA ASN A 129 -12.23 -9.96 -0.80
C ASN A 129 -11.35 -9.77 0.44
N PHE A 130 -11.96 -9.30 1.54
CA PHE A 130 -11.29 -9.09 2.82
C PHE A 130 -11.00 -10.39 3.58
N PHE A 131 -11.59 -11.52 3.14
CA PHE A 131 -11.45 -12.86 3.72
C PHE A 131 -10.91 -13.86 2.69
#